data_AF-A0A382H4R9-F1
#
_entry.id   AF-A0A382H4R9-F1
#
_cell.length_a   1.000
_cell.length_b   1.000
_cell.length_c   1.000
_cell.angle_alpha   90.00
_cell.angle_beta   90.00
_cell.angle_gamma   90.00
#
_symmetry.space_group_name_H-M   'P 1'
#
loop_
_entity.id
_entity.type
_entity.pdbx_description
1 polymer ?
#
loop_
_entity_poly.entity_id
_entity_poly.type
_entity_poly.pdbx_seq_one_letter_code
_entity_poly.pdbx_strand_id
1 'polypeptide(L)'
;MAKQSVNIGVEGNDGTGDSIRESFRKANENFTELYAVFGQGGQISFRSLSDVPDQLGAYKVPQSNAVGDEILMKSIVGGQGITVDSLQADEIKISNTGTIISTDSTPSLGGPLNAANQGIANPDISTAAVLALNVAHGTSFTLDDLVITRGYSDARYLRSAGGPGASGQVRLRTEPASANSYTFTIEAFSGGNVVATGHGFEVNSNGIAYKYNSTGTDATGLSSGTTYYLRFVTVDQVSLHPSEEEAQNNDDSTRVRISVPAGSGSGLQTMFDAAYDNVLAGNWISTEALPRESVVRRDGDTMTGALYLHDHPGAHAGATPQSPYAYSLITQNKEYVADEVMAW
;
A
#
# COMPACT_ATOMS: atom_id res chain seq x y z
N MET A 1 -42.87 44.64 51.53
CA MET A 1 -44.32 44.92 51.59
C MET A 1 -44.89 44.84 50.19
N ALA A 2 -46.21 44.74 50.03
CA ALA A 2 -46.79 44.86 48.70
C ALA A 2 -46.66 46.31 48.18
N LYS A 3 -46.41 46.48 46.88
CA LYS A 3 -46.34 47.79 46.21
C LYS A 3 -47.54 48.65 46.61
N GLN A 4 -47.27 49.82 47.18
CA GLN A 4 -48.31 50.79 47.54
C GLN A 4 -48.70 51.58 46.29
N SER A 5 -49.95 51.46 45.85
CA SER A 5 -50.45 52.21 44.70
C SER A 5 -51.02 53.56 45.14
N VAL A 6 -50.64 54.62 44.41
CA VAL A 6 -51.26 55.94 44.55
C VAL A 6 -52.61 55.92 43.86
N ASN A 7 -53.68 56.22 44.60
CA ASN A 7 -55.03 56.31 44.03
C ASN A 7 -55.22 57.68 43.37
N ILE A 8 -55.45 57.69 42.06
CA ILE A 8 -55.66 58.90 41.24
C ILE A 8 -57.14 59.14 40.89
N GLY A 9 -58.05 58.25 41.35
CA GLY A 9 -59.38 58.05 40.78
C GLY A 9 -60.57 58.34 41.68
N VAL A 10 -60.42 59.08 42.78
CA VAL A 10 -61.57 59.59 43.55
C VAL A 10 -61.13 60.86 44.29
N GLU A 11 -61.71 61.99 43.89
CA GLU A 11 -61.55 63.35 44.41
C GLU A 11 -60.09 63.85 44.56
N GLY A 12 -59.65 64.66 43.60
CA GLY A 12 -58.29 65.24 43.56
C GLY A 12 -57.98 66.23 44.69
N ASN A 13 -58.90 66.45 45.62
CA ASN A 13 -58.78 67.38 46.74
C ASN A 13 -59.91 67.08 47.75
N ASP A 14 -59.65 66.28 48.79
CA ASP A 14 -60.58 66.14 49.94
C ASP A 14 -60.60 67.39 50.84
N GLY A 15 -59.89 68.46 50.44
CA GLY A 15 -59.78 69.71 51.19
C GLY A 15 -58.83 69.67 52.39
N THR A 16 -58.24 68.51 52.72
CA THR A 16 -57.43 68.30 53.93
C THR A 16 -55.93 68.13 53.67
N GLY A 17 -55.52 68.02 52.39
CA GLY A 17 -54.13 67.77 52.01
C GLY A 17 -53.63 66.36 52.36
N ASP A 18 -54.56 65.46 52.71
CA ASP A 18 -54.26 64.10 53.18
C ASP A 18 -53.90 63.18 52.00
N SER A 19 -54.61 63.31 50.86
CA SER A 19 -54.33 62.52 49.66
C SER A 19 -52.91 62.72 49.11
N ILE A 20 -52.38 63.95 49.13
CA ILE A 20 -51.00 64.25 48.71
C ILE A 20 -50.00 63.71 49.73
N ARG A 21 -50.25 63.90 51.03
CA ARG A 21 -49.38 63.39 52.10
C ARG A 21 -49.29 61.87 52.10
N GLU A 22 -50.43 61.21 51.92
CA GLU A 22 -50.53 59.76 51.79
C GLU A 22 -49.83 59.26 50.52
N SER A 23 -49.98 59.97 49.40
CA SER A 23 -49.30 59.63 48.15
C SER A 23 -47.78 59.73 48.27
N PHE A 24 -47.26 60.79 48.90
CA PHE A 24 -45.83 60.92 49.15
C PHE A 24 -45.33 59.91 50.19
N ARG A 25 -46.14 59.55 51.20
CA ARG A 25 -45.78 58.47 52.13
C ARG A 25 -45.65 57.14 51.41
N LYS A 26 -46.64 56.77 50.59
CA LYS A 26 -46.62 55.55 49.76
C LYS A 26 -45.46 55.53 48.77
N ALA A 27 -45.18 56.66 48.12
CA ALA A 27 -44.03 56.79 47.24
C ALA A 27 -42.71 56.62 48.00
N ASN A 28 -42.56 57.30 49.13
CA ASN A 28 -41.38 57.19 49.99
C ASN A 28 -41.21 55.78 50.54
N GLU A 29 -42.28 55.08 50.93
CA GLU A 29 -42.23 53.70 51.41
C GLU A 29 -41.81 52.74 50.29
N ASN A 30 -42.39 52.84 49.09
CA ASN A 30 -41.98 52.04 47.93
C ASN A 30 -40.50 52.25 47.58
N PHE A 31 -40.05 53.51 47.54
CA PHE A 31 -38.65 53.83 47.23
C PHE A 31 -37.73 53.44 48.39
N THR A 32 -38.13 53.60 49.64
CA THR A 32 -37.36 53.14 50.80
C THR A 32 -37.19 51.62 50.77
N GLU A 33 -38.21 50.87 50.34
CA GLU A 33 -38.11 49.42 50.17
C GLU A 33 -37.18 49.05 49.01
N LEU A 34 -37.29 49.71 47.86
CA LEU A 34 -36.35 49.53 46.75
C LEU A 34 -34.92 49.88 47.19
N TYR A 35 -34.69 51.04 47.80
CA TYR A 35 -33.38 51.48 48.26
C TYR A 35 -32.88 50.72 49.49
N ALA A 36 -33.73 50.06 50.27
CA ALA A 36 -33.29 49.11 51.29
C ALA A 36 -32.66 47.86 50.66
N VAL A 37 -33.19 47.44 49.50
CA VAL A 37 -32.59 46.35 48.70
C VAL A 37 -31.39 46.84 47.90
N PHE A 38 -31.36 48.08 47.39
CA PHE A 38 -30.32 48.58 46.48
C PHE A 38 -29.22 49.49 47.12
N GLY A 39 -29.46 50.10 48.28
CA GLY A 39 -28.73 51.30 48.75
C GLY A 39 -27.78 51.09 49.93
N GLN A 40 -27.84 49.95 50.64
CA GLN A 40 -26.99 49.70 51.82
C GLN A 40 -26.37 48.29 51.78
N GLY A 41 -25.72 47.94 50.66
CA GLY A 41 -24.99 46.68 50.53
C GLY A 41 -25.87 45.45 50.29
N GLY A 42 -27.18 45.63 50.09
CA GLY A 42 -28.05 44.59 49.54
C GLY A 42 -27.66 44.33 48.09
N GLN A 43 -27.03 43.19 47.82
CA GLN A 43 -26.92 42.68 46.47
C GLN A 43 -28.15 41.80 46.22
N ILE A 44 -28.82 41.97 45.07
CA ILE A 44 -29.73 40.94 44.59
C ILE A 44 -28.85 39.71 44.34
N SER A 45 -28.91 38.73 45.25
CA SER A 45 -28.24 37.47 45.03
C SER A 45 -28.86 36.81 43.81
N PHE A 46 -28.06 36.10 43.02
CA PHE A 46 -28.58 35.31 41.91
C PHE A 46 -29.74 34.41 42.38
N ARG A 47 -29.64 33.81 43.58
CA ARG A 47 -30.67 32.96 44.22
C ARG A 47 -31.95 33.69 44.64
N SER A 48 -31.99 35.01 44.58
CA SER A 48 -33.17 35.81 44.92
C SER A 48 -34.05 36.12 43.70
N LEU A 49 -33.65 35.68 42.52
CA LEU A 49 -34.46 35.77 41.30
C LEU A 49 -35.47 34.61 41.26
N SER A 50 -36.70 34.88 40.81
CA SER A 50 -37.78 33.87 40.76
C SER A 50 -37.52 32.73 39.78
N ASP A 51 -36.71 33.01 38.76
CA ASP A 51 -36.53 32.13 37.61
C ASP A 51 -35.23 31.31 37.74
N VAL A 52 -34.66 31.24 38.94
CA VAL A 52 -33.46 30.43 39.23
C VAL A 52 -33.70 29.53 40.44
N PRO A 53 -32.94 28.43 40.58
CA PRO A 53 -33.14 27.50 41.69
C PRO A 53 -32.62 28.08 43.01
N ASP A 54 -33.30 27.71 44.10
CA ASP A 54 -32.91 28.08 45.46
C ASP A 54 -31.52 27.55 45.86
N GLN A 55 -30.97 26.56 45.17
CA GLN A 55 -29.65 25.99 45.41
C GLN A 55 -28.87 25.86 44.09
N LEU A 56 -27.62 26.34 44.08
CA LEU A 56 -26.77 26.29 42.89
C LEU A 56 -26.14 24.90 42.69
N GLY A 57 -25.85 24.19 43.78
CA GLY A 57 -25.11 22.93 43.76
C GLY A 57 -23.62 23.11 43.40
N ALA A 58 -22.75 22.27 43.95
CA ALA A 58 -21.33 22.31 43.60
C ALA A 58 -21.13 21.75 42.17
N TYR A 59 -20.23 22.39 41.41
CA TYR A 59 -19.79 21.92 40.09
C TYR A 59 -20.91 21.74 39.05
N LYS A 60 -21.89 22.65 39.08
CA LYS A 60 -23.02 22.71 38.14
C LYS A 60 -22.88 23.86 37.16
N VAL A 61 -23.52 23.72 36.01
CA VAL A 61 -23.59 24.78 34.99
C VAL A 61 -25.04 25.24 34.81
N PRO A 62 -25.32 26.55 34.79
CA PRO A 62 -26.66 27.07 34.55
C PRO A 62 -27.05 26.88 33.08
N GLN A 63 -28.25 26.36 32.84
CA GLN A 63 -28.85 26.22 31.51
C GLN A 63 -30.35 26.49 31.63
N SER A 64 -30.96 27.18 30.67
CA SER A 64 -32.42 27.28 30.63
C SER A 64 -33.11 25.91 30.61
N ASN A 65 -34.29 25.84 31.21
CA ASN A 65 -35.17 24.68 31.10
C ASN A 65 -35.70 24.54 29.65
N ALA A 66 -36.43 23.47 29.37
CA ALA A 66 -36.91 23.20 28.01
C ALA A 66 -37.94 24.22 27.49
N VAL A 67 -38.62 24.93 28.40
CA VAL A 67 -39.65 25.94 28.07
C VAL A 67 -39.03 27.32 27.87
N GLY A 68 -37.86 27.58 28.46
CA GLY A 68 -37.11 28.83 28.34
C GLY A 68 -37.46 29.89 29.38
N ASP A 69 -38.21 29.54 30.42
CA ASP A 69 -38.71 30.45 31.47
C ASP A 69 -37.97 30.33 32.81
N GLU A 70 -37.15 29.29 33.01
CA GLU A 70 -36.35 29.11 34.23
C GLU A 70 -34.92 28.67 33.90
N ILE A 71 -33.98 28.92 34.82
CA ILE A 71 -32.62 28.39 34.80
C ILE A 71 -32.54 27.12 35.66
N LEU A 72 -31.90 26.08 35.14
CA LEU A 72 -31.60 24.82 35.82
C LEU A 72 -30.09 24.66 36.01
N MET A 73 -29.69 24.10 37.15
CA MET A 73 -28.30 23.78 37.45
C MET A 73 -27.98 22.32 37.12
N LYS A 74 -27.29 22.10 35.99
CA LYS A 74 -27.05 20.76 35.44
C LYS A 74 -25.64 20.26 35.71
N SER A 75 -25.50 18.94 35.83
CA SER A 75 -24.20 18.28 35.77
C SER A 75 -23.76 18.14 34.32
N ILE A 76 -22.48 18.38 34.06
CA ILE A 76 -21.84 17.92 32.83
C ILE A 76 -21.38 16.48 33.08
N VAL A 77 -21.80 15.56 32.21
CA VAL A 77 -21.41 14.15 32.27
C VAL A 77 -20.74 13.79 30.95
N GLY A 78 -19.54 13.21 31.01
CA GLY A 78 -18.85 12.70 29.83
C GLY A 78 -19.53 11.45 29.28
N GLY A 79 -19.72 11.39 27.96
CA GLY A 79 -20.09 10.16 27.27
C GLY A 79 -18.92 9.18 27.15
N GLN A 80 -19.06 8.11 26.37
CA GLN A 80 -17.94 7.21 26.10
C GLN A 80 -16.76 7.98 25.47
N GLY A 81 -15.55 7.73 25.98
CA GLY A 81 -14.33 8.39 25.49
C GLY A 81 -14.20 9.86 25.89
N ILE A 82 -15.09 10.41 26.72
CA ILE A 82 -14.96 11.77 27.27
C ILE A 82 -14.91 11.69 28.79
N THR A 83 -13.90 12.30 29.38
CA THR A 83 -13.81 12.49 30.83
C THR A 83 -13.99 13.96 31.15
N VAL A 84 -14.80 14.24 32.17
CA VAL A 84 -15.08 15.60 32.65
C VAL A 84 -14.55 15.69 34.08
N ASP A 85 -13.57 16.54 34.30
CA ASP A 85 -13.08 16.92 35.62
C ASP A 85 -13.56 18.35 35.92
N SER A 86 -14.48 18.47 36.87
CA SER A 86 -15.03 19.74 37.33
C SER A 86 -14.59 20.09 38.74
N LEU A 87 -13.64 19.36 39.34
CA LEU A 87 -13.26 19.55 40.75
C LEU A 87 -12.29 20.72 40.97
N GLN A 88 -11.67 21.22 39.89
CA GLN A 88 -10.76 22.37 39.94
C GLN A 88 -11.54 23.68 40.11
N ALA A 89 -10.96 24.64 40.83
CA ALA A 89 -11.63 25.90 41.18
C ALA A 89 -11.81 26.85 39.97
N ASP A 90 -10.86 26.83 39.03
CA ASP A 90 -10.77 27.83 37.96
C ASP A 90 -11.08 27.26 36.56
N GLU A 91 -11.22 25.93 36.42
CA GLU A 91 -11.46 25.29 35.13
C GLU A 91 -12.39 24.07 35.23
N ILE A 92 -13.14 23.83 34.16
CA ILE A 92 -13.79 22.54 33.90
C ILE A 92 -13.01 21.89 32.75
N LYS A 93 -12.25 20.84 33.07
CA LYS A 93 -11.43 20.16 32.08
C LYS A 93 -12.23 19.04 31.43
N ILE A 94 -12.48 19.20 30.13
CA ILE A 94 -13.09 18.17 29.28
C ILE A 94 -11.96 17.53 28.48
N SER A 95 -11.73 16.24 28.69
CA SER A 95 -10.66 15.47 28.03
C SER A 95 -11.26 14.40 27.13
N ASN A 96 -10.78 14.32 25.88
CA ASN A 96 -11.02 13.16 25.03
C ASN A 96 -10.06 12.03 25.45
N THR A 97 -10.61 10.95 25.98
CA THR A 97 -9.88 9.76 26.47
C THR A 97 -10.02 8.56 25.54
N GLY A 98 -10.81 8.64 24.47
CA GLY A 98 -10.93 7.56 23.49
C GLY A 98 -10.96 8.07 22.05
N THR A 99 -9.94 7.74 21.26
CA THR A 99 -10.04 7.73 19.79
C THR A 99 -10.50 6.35 19.35
N ILE A 100 -11.72 6.27 18.84
CA ILE A 100 -12.21 5.06 18.17
C ILE A 100 -11.65 5.07 16.76
N ILE A 101 -10.55 4.34 16.52
CA ILE A 101 -9.91 4.24 15.20
C ILE A 101 -10.92 3.80 14.12
N SER A 102 -11.89 2.95 14.47
CA SER A 102 -12.90 2.48 13.52
C SER A 102 -13.89 3.55 13.03
N THR A 103 -13.97 4.70 13.71
CA THR A 103 -14.78 5.84 13.27
C THR A 103 -13.95 6.98 12.69
N ASP A 104 -12.62 6.88 12.80
CA ASP A 104 -11.71 7.80 12.15
C ASP A 104 -11.55 7.38 10.69
N SER A 105 -11.99 8.22 9.76
CA SER A 105 -11.89 7.95 8.32
C SER A 105 -10.46 8.11 7.78
N THR A 106 -9.57 8.77 8.51
CA THR A 106 -8.19 9.09 8.08
C THR A 106 -7.22 9.02 9.27
N PRO A 107 -7.13 7.89 10.00
CA PRO A 107 -6.24 7.80 11.14
C PRO A 107 -4.80 7.93 10.67
N SER A 108 -4.01 8.74 11.38
CA SER A 108 -2.57 8.85 11.15
C SER A 108 -1.81 8.38 12.39
N LEU A 109 -0.76 7.60 12.18
CA LEU A 109 0.14 7.17 13.24
C LEU A 109 1.35 8.10 13.26
N GLY A 110 1.46 8.93 14.30
CA GLY A 110 2.65 9.78 14.51
C GLY A 110 3.87 9.02 15.06
N GLY A 111 3.76 7.71 15.28
CA GLY A 111 4.81 6.86 15.84
C GLY A 111 4.55 5.37 15.60
N PRO A 112 5.39 4.46 16.14
CA PRO A 112 5.28 3.03 15.89
C PRO A 112 3.95 2.42 16.37
N LEU A 113 3.42 1.47 15.60
CA LEU A 113 2.28 0.65 16.02
C LEU A 113 2.76 -0.55 16.84
N ASN A 114 2.37 -0.63 18.12
CA ASN A 114 2.53 -1.83 18.93
C ASN A 114 1.20 -2.57 19.02
N ALA A 115 1.11 -3.74 18.38
CA ALA A 115 -0.10 -4.55 18.34
C ALA A 115 -0.39 -5.30 19.67
N ALA A 116 0.49 -5.26 20.67
CA ALA A 116 0.30 -5.91 21.97
C ALA A 116 -0.12 -7.39 21.88
N ASN A 117 0.59 -8.16 21.05
CA ASN A 117 0.32 -9.58 20.73
C ASN A 117 -1.03 -9.85 20.03
N GLN A 118 -1.74 -8.82 19.55
CA GLN A 118 -2.93 -8.98 18.73
C GLN A 118 -2.57 -9.18 17.25
N GLY A 119 -3.40 -9.94 16.53
CA GLY A 119 -3.27 -10.08 15.09
C GLY A 119 -3.75 -8.82 14.36
N ILE A 120 -3.05 -8.43 13.30
CA ILE A 120 -3.48 -7.43 12.32
C ILE A 120 -3.82 -8.19 11.03
N ALA A 121 -5.03 -8.00 10.51
CA ALA A 121 -5.54 -8.75 9.37
C ALA A 121 -6.41 -7.88 8.47
N ASN A 122 -6.70 -8.41 7.27
CA ASN A 122 -7.50 -7.76 6.24
C ASN A 122 -6.98 -6.40 5.72
N PRO A 123 -5.66 -6.20 5.49
CA PRO A 123 -5.20 -5.08 4.69
C PRO A 123 -5.65 -5.26 3.23
N ASP A 124 -6.10 -4.19 2.60
CA ASP A 124 -6.33 -4.14 1.15
C ASP A 124 -4.99 -3.94 0.43
N ILE A 125 -4.64 -4.86 -0.47
CA ILE A 125 -3.34 -4.90 -1.18
C ILE A 125 -3.61 -4.68 -2.67
N SER A 126 -4.14 -3.52 -3.01
CA SER A 126 -4.52 -3.18 -4.38
C SER A 126 -4.09 -1.76 -4.75
N THR A 127 -3.93 -1.51 -6.05
CA THR A 127 -3.64 -0.16 -6.57
C THR A 127 -4.72 0.84 -6.16
N ALA A 128 -5.99 0.40 -6.05
CA ALA A 128 -7.08 1.24 -5.58
C ALA A 128 -6.88 1.68 -4.12
N ALA A 129 -6.40 0.79 -3.25
CA ALA A 129 -6.07 1.13 -1.87
C ALA A 129 -4.95 2.17 -1.78
N VAL A 130 -3.89 2.03 -2.58
CA VAL A 130 -2.79 3.01 -2.65
C VAL A 130 -3.28 4.38 -3.11
N LEU A 131 -4.13 4.43 -4.14
CA LEU A 131 -4.70 5.68 -4.63
C LEU A 131 -5.56 6.36 -3.56
N ALA A 132 -6.40 5.60 -2.86
CA ALA A 132 -7.20 6.13 -1.76
C ALA A 132 -6.33 6.68 -0.62
N LEU A 133 -5.26 5.96 -0.25
CA LEU A 133 -4.30 6.37 0.78
C LEU A 133 -3.58 7.68 0.42
N ASN A 134 -3.08 7.77 -0.82
CA ASN A 134 -2.38 8.97 -1.32
C ASN A 134 -3.30 10.19 -1.39
N VAL A 135 -4.55 10.02 -1.80
CA VAL A 135 -5.55 11.10 -1.79
C VAL A 135 -5.87 11.56 -0.38
N ALA A 136 -6.05 10.62 0.56
CA ALA A 136 -6.40 10.94 1.94
C ALA A 136 -5.29 11.67 2.69
N HIS A 137 -4.02 11.33 2.43
CA HIS A 137 -2.87 11.83 3.20
C HIS A 137 -1.90 12.72 2.43
N GLY A 138 -2.14 12.98 1.14
CA GLY A 138 -1.26 13.82 0.30
C GLY A 138 0.12 13.20 0.06
N THR A 139 0.19 11.87 0.03
CA THR A 139 1.43 11.08 -0.13
C THR A 139 1.58 10.55 -1.56
N SER A 140 2.72 9.91 -1.84
CA SER A 140 3.03 9.31 -3.15
C SER A 140 3.52 7.87 -3.00
N PHE A 141 2.87 7.09 -2.14
CA PHE A 141 3.16 5.67 -1.96
C PHE A 141 2.84 4.87 -3.22
N THR A 142 3.51 3.73 -3.38
CA THR A 142 3.26 2.74 -4.43
C THR A 142 2.70 1.45 -3.82
N LEU A 143 2.40 0.46 -4.66
CA LEU A 143 1.96 -0.87 -4.19
C LEU A 143 3.03 -1.54 -3.31
N ASP A 144 4.31 -1.20 -3.53
CA ASP A 144 5.45 -1.76 -2.81
C ASP A 144 5.53 -1.29 -1.36
N ASP A 145 4.88 -0.17 -1.03
CA ASP A 145 4.85 0.39 0.32
C ASP A 145 3.78 -0.27 1.21
N LEU A 146 2.91 -1.11 0.64
CA LEU A 146 1.85 -1.77 1.40
C LEU A 146 2.36 -2.99 2.17
N VAL A 147 1.84 -3.14 3.40
CA VAL A 147 2.02 -4.38 4.16
C VAL A 147 1.21 -5.52 3.54
N ILE A 148 1.82 -6.70 3.43
CA ILE A 148 1.17 -7.88 2.85
C ILE A 148 0.61 -8.83 3.92
N THR A 149 -0.44 -9.58 3.57
CA THR A 149 -0.93 -10.66 4.43
C THR A 149 0.00 -11.87 4.37
N ARG A 150 0.00 -12.69 5.42
CA ARG A 150 0.67 -14.00 5.39
C ARG A 150 0.19 -14.86 4.23
N GLY A 151 -1.12 -14.85 3.92
CA GLY A 151 -1.67 -15.61 2.80
C GLY A 151 -1.14 -15.12 1.44
N TYR A 152 -1.00 -13.81 1.27
CA TYR A 152 -0.38 -13.21 0.08
C TYR A 152 1.07 -13.67 -0.07
N SER A 153 1.83 -13.67 1.03
CA SER A 153 3.22 -14.14 1.08
C SER A 153 3.33 -15.63 0.77
N ASP A 154 2.53 -16.47 1.44
CA ASP A 154 2.57 -17.94 1.28
C ASP A 154 2.24 -18.40 -0.14
N ALA A 155 1.49 -17.59 -0.91
CA ALA A 155 1.16 -17.89 -2.31
C ALA A 155 2.26 -17.50 -3.31
N ARG A 156 3.19 -16.62 -2.94
CA ARG A 156 4.18 -16.02 -3.87
C ARG A 156 5.64 -16.32 -3.51
N TYR A 157 5.94 -16.56 -2.24
CA TYR A 157 7.30 -16.85 -1.79
C TYR A 157 7.48 -18.35 -1.51
N LEU A 158 8.63 -18.87 -1.94
CA LEU A 158 9.05 -20.23 -1.63
C LEU A 158 9.55 -20.31 -0.19
N ARG A 159 9.12 -21.36 0.53
CA ARG A 159 9.62 -21.64 1.88
C ARG A 159 11.02 -22.24 1.78
N SER A 160 11.98 -21.69 2.54
CA SER A 160 13.40 -22.10 2.52
C SER A 160 13.65 -23.57 2.88
N ALA A 161 12.73 -24.26 3.56
CA ALA A 161 12.89 -25.65 3.97
C ALA A 161 11.90 -26.57 3.23
N GLY A 162 12.45 -27.49 2.42
CA GLY A 162 11.69 -28.53 1.72
C GLY A 162 11.35 -29.70 2.63
N GLY A 163 10.06 -29.95 2.83
CA GLY A 163 9.51 -31.18 3.41
C GLY A 163 8.54 -31.87 2.42
N PRO A 164 8.12 -33.12 2.67
CA PRO A 164 7.14 -33.80 1.83
C PRO A 164 5.81 -33.03 1.91
N GLY A 165 5.43 -32.37 0.81
CA GLY A 165 4.28 -31.46 0.73
C GLY A 165 4.59 -29.96 0.92
N ALA A 166 5.86 -29.57 1.08
CA ALA A 166 6.22 -28.18 1.32
C ALA A 166 6.14 -27.34 0.03
N SER A 167 5.50 -26.17 0.15
CA SER A 167 5.61 -24.98 -0.70
C SER A 167 7.03 -24.39 -0.77
N GLY A 168 8.06 -25.23 -0.63
CA GLY A 168 9.49 -24.93 -0.75
C GLY A 168 10.19 -25.68 -1.88
N GLN A 169 9.44 -26.45 -2.69
CA GLN A 169 9.96 -26.97 -3.95
C GLN A 169 9.97 -25.83 -4.97
N VAL A 170 11.16 -25.47 -5.46
CA VAL A 170 11.26 -24.66 -6.69
C VAL A 170 10.65 -25.51 -7.80
N ARG A 171 9.42 -25.20 -8.20
CA ARG A 171 8.82 -25.80 -9.38
C ARG A 171 9.35 -25.05 -10.59
N LEU A 172 10.30 -25.67 -11.25
CA LEU A 172 10.80 -25.18 -12.53
C LEU A 172 9.73 -25.49 -13.57
N ARG A 173 9.53 -24.57 -14.50
CA ARG A 173 8.56 -24.78 -15.59
C ARG A 173 9.03 -25.91 -16.51
N THR A 174 8.16 -26.34 -17.41
CA THR A 174 8.53 -27.21 -18.54
C THR A 174 9.08 -26.36 -19.68
N GLU A 175 9.86 -26.99 -20.56
CA GLU A 175 10.46 -26.32 -21.71
C GLU A 175 9.37 -25.62 -22.53
N PRO A 176 9.52 -24.32 -22.81
CA PRO A 176 8.56 -23.65 -23.65
C PRO A 176 8.55 -24.28 -25.04
N ALA A 177 7.37 -24.35 -25.66
CA ALA A 177 7.20 -24.96 -26.97
C ALA A 177 7.96 -24.21 -28.08
N SER A 178 8.33 -22.94 -27.85
CA SER A 178 9.05 -22.10 -28.80
C SER A 178 9.81 -20.99 -28.08
N ALA A 179 10.97 -20.60 -28.63
CA ALA A 179 11.72 -19.42 -28.20
C ALA A 179 10.94 -18.10 -28.33
N ASN A 180 9.86 -18.05 -29.13
CA ASN A 180 9.02 -16.86 -29.25
C ASN A 180 8.38 -16.43 -27.93
N SER A 181 8.33 -17.32 -26.92
CA SER A 181 7.87 -16.98 -25.57
C SER A 181 8.74 -15.91 -24.86
N TYR A 182 9.96 -15.65 -25.36
CA TYR A 182 10.86 -14.62 -24.84
C TYR A 182 10.83 -13.32 -25.64
N THR A 183 9.96 -13.22 -26.65
CA THR A 183 9.78 -12.04 -27.48
C THR A 183 8.54 -11.29 -27.06
N PHE A 184 8.64 -9.97 -26.90
CA PHE A 184 7.47 -9.10 -26.91
C PHE A 184 7.56 -8.08 -28.05
N THR A 185 6.38 -7.68 -28.53
CA THR A 185 6.26 -6.69 -29.60
C THR A 185 6.15 -5.31 -28.98
N ILE A 186 6.86 -4.34 -29.56
CA ILE A 186 6.69 -2.93 -29.23
C ILE A 186 5.50 -2.41 -30.04
N GLU A 187 4.41 -2.07 -29.34
CA GLU A 187 3.17 -1.59 -29.96
C GLU A 187 3.31 -0.12 -30.39
N ALA A 188 3.95 0.68 -29.55
CA ALA A 188 4.24 2.08 -29.79
C ALA A 188 5.37 2.59 -28.88
N PHE A 189 5.82 3.82 -29.12
CA PHE A 189 6.63 4.58 -28.18
C PHE A 189 5.82 5.77 -27.67
N SER A 190 5.76 5.97 -26.35
CA SER A 190 5.00 7.04 -25.72
C SER A 190 5.75 7.61 -24.52
N GLY A 191 5.85 8.93 -24.42
CA GLY A 191 6.57 9.59 -23.32
C GLY A 191 8.08 9.26 -23.27
N GLY A 192 8.65 8.69 -24.32
CA GLY A 192 10.01 8.15 -24.34
C GLY A 192 10.14 6.69 -23.91
N ASN A 193 9.04 6.04 -23.53
CA ASN A 193 8.98 4.64 -23.10
C ASN A 193 8.48 3.72 -24.23
N VAL A 194 8.76 2.43 -24.07
CA VAL A 194 8.17 1.35 -24.86
C VAL A 194 6.78 1.07 -24.34
N VAL A 195 5.79 1.00 -25.24
CA VAL A 195 4.44 0.52 -24.93
C VAL A 195 4.34 -0.93 -25.38
N ALA A 196 4.07 -1.82 -24.43
CA ALA A 196 3.84 -3.25 -24.65
C ALA A 196 2.77 -3.69 -23.63
N THR A 197 1.52 -3.79 -24.08
CA THR A 197 0.39 -4.00 -23.18
C THR A 197 0.49 -5.35 -22.47
N GLY A 198 0.40 -5.36 -21.14
CA GLY A 198 0.45 -6.59 -20.35
C GLY A 198 1.76 -7.38 -20.48
N HIS A 199 2.91 -6.69 -20.56
CA HIS A 199 4.23 -7.31 -20.75
C HIS A 199 4.66 -8.25 -19.60
N GLY A 200 4.02 -8.18 -18.42
CA GLY A 200 4.27 -9.12 -17.30
C GLY A 200 5.56 -8.88 -16.50
N PHE A 201 6.22 -7.74 -16.71
CA PHE A 201 7.36 -7.31 -15.89
C PHE A 201 6.86 -6.56 -14.66
N GLU A 202 7.64 -6.62 -13.59
CA GLU A 202 7.40 -5.89 -12.34
C GLU A 202 8.67 -5.09 -11.96
N VAL A 203 8.62 -4.33 -10.87
CA VAL A 203 9.76 -3.57 -10.36
C VAL A 203 10.99 -4.46 -10.10
N ASN A 204 10.77 -5.73 -9.73
CA ASN A 204 11.84 -6.73 -9.56
C ASN A 204 12.58 -7.10 -10.86
N SER A 205 12.00 -6.75 -12.02
CA SER A 205 12.56 -7.03 -13.34
C SER A 205 13.50 -5.90 -13.80
N ASN A 206 13.66 -4.85 -13.00
CA ASN A 206 14.54 -3.73 -13.34
C ASN A 206 15.98 -4.19 -13.53
N GLY A 207 16.54 -3.89 -14.71
CA GLY A 207 17.86 -4.37 -15.12
C GLY A 207 17.83 -5.66 -15.94
N ILE A 208 16.65 -6.19 -16.28
CA ILE A 208 16.59 -7.33 -17.21
C ILE A 208 17.04 -6.91 -18.61
N ALA A 209 17.88 -7.73 -19.24
CA ALA A 209 18.51 -7.46 -20.52
C ALA A 209 17.67 -8.01 -21.68
N TYR A 210 17.33 -7.16 -22.64
CA TYR A 210 16.59 -7.50 -23.85
C TYR A 210 17.28 -6.95 -25.10
N LYS A 211 17.34 -7.76 -26.14
CA LYS A 211 17.88 -7.40 -27.45
C LYS A 211 16.79 -6.81 -28.32
N TYR A 212 17.04 -5.61 -28.83
CA TYR A 212 16.11 -4.92 -29.72
C TYR A 212 16.28 -5.40 -31.17
N ASN A 213 15.18 -5.48 -31.91
CA ASN A 213 15.18 -5.80 -33.33
C ASN A 213 14.03 -5.11 -34.09
N SER A 214 14.32 -4.65 -35.31
CA SER A 214 13.39 -4.04 -36.26
C SER A 214 13.41 -4.80 -37.59
N THR A 215 12.25 -4.98 -38.23
CA THR A 215 12.19 -5.46 -39.63
C THR A 215 12.27 -4.34 -40.66
N GLY A 216 12.30 -3.08 -40.23
CA GLY A 216 12.40 -1.90 -41.09
C GLY A 216 13.57 -1.02 -40.67
N THR A 217 13.29 0.24 -40.32
CA THR A 217 14.29 1.14 -39.76
C THR A 217 14.27 1.06 -38.24
N ASP A 218 15.45 1.09 -37.63
CA ASP A 218 15.58 1.16 -36.18
C ASP A 218 14.96 2.44 -35.63
N ALA A 219 14.39 2.34 -34.43
CA ALA A 219 13.91 3.49 -33.69
C ALA A 219 15.10 4.34 -33.20
N THR A 220 14.88 5.64 -33.05
CA THR A 220 15.88 6.63 -32.66
C THR A 220 16.54 6.24 -31.34
N GLY A 221 17.87 6.16 -31.34
CA GLY A 221 18.65 5.77 -30.17
C GLY A 221 18.72 4.26 -29.93
N LEU A 222 18.05 3.45 -30.76
CA LEU A 222 18.13 2.00 -30.74
C LEU A 222 18.84 1.48 -31.99
N SER A 223 19.40 0.27 -31.90
CA SER A 223 20.02 -0.42 -33.02
C SER A 223 19.73 -1.91 -32.96
N SER A 224 19.26 -2.49 -34.07
CA SER A 224 18.91 -3.91 -34.13
C SER A 224 20.10 -4.80 -33.76
N GLY A 225 19.84 -5.83 -32.96
CA GLY A 225 20.86 -6.73 -32.41
C GLY A 225 21.54 -6.23 -31.14
N THR A 226 21.27 -4.99 -30.71
CA THR A 226 21.85 -4.39 -29.50
C THR A 226 21.04 -4.74 -28.26
N THR A 227 21.72 -4.98 -27.15
CA THR A 227 21.09 -5.27 -25.84
C THR A 227 20.84 -3.97 -25.08
N TYR A 228 19.64 -3.84 -24.53
CA TYR A 228 19.20 -2.74 -23.68
C TYR A 228 18.60 -3.31 -22.39
N TYR A 229 18.58 -2.49 -21.35
CA TYR A 229 18.09 -2.89 -20.03
C TYR A 229 16.74 -2.25 -19.76
N LEU A 230 15.78 -3.06 -19.30
CA LEU A 230 14.41 -2.62 -19.07
C LEU A 230 14.23 -2.15 -17.62
N ARG A 231 13.42 -1.10 -17.44
CA ARG A 231 12.90 -0.69 -16.13
C ARG A 231 11.37 -0.59 -16.21
N PHE A 232 10.70 -1.13 -15.20
CA PHE A 232 9.25 -1.06 -15.05
C PHE A 232 8.79 0.39 -14.86
N VAL A 233 7.77 0.78 -15.63
CA VAL A 233 7.10 2.08 -15.46
C VAL A 233 5.64 1.86 -15.08
N THR A 234 4.92 1.06 -15.87
CA THR A 234 3.55 0.61 -15.58
C THR A 234 3.36 -0.81 -16.10
N VAL A 235 2.18 -1.40 -15.92
CA VAL A 235 1.84 -2.73 -16.47
C VAL A 235 1.86 -2.82 -18.00
N ASP A 236 1.88 -1.67 -18.68
CA ASP A 236 1.85 -1.55 -20.15
C ASP A 236 3.06 -0.80 -20.70
N GLN A 237 3.98 -0.35 -19.84
CA GLN A 237 5.12 0.47 -20.24
C GLN A 237 6.41 0.12 -19.50
N VAL A 238 7.49 0.07 -20.27
CA VAL A 238 8.86 -0.05 -19.77
C VAL A 238 9.75 1.05 -20.35
N SER A 239 10.72 1.53 -19.57
CA SER A 239 11.76 2.43 -20.06
C SER A 239 13.02 1.66 -20.43
N LEU A 240 13.81 2.21 -21.37
CA LEU A 240 15.03 1.61 -21.87
C LEU A 240 16.26 2.32 -21.32
N HIS A 241 17.29 1.54 -20.98
CA HIS A 241 18.52 2.01 -20.37
C HIS A 241 19.75 1.40 -21.06
N PRO A 242 20.88 2.13 -21.10
CA PRO A 242 22.11 1.64 -21.71
C PRO A 242 22.85 0.60 -20.86
N SER A 243 22.62 0.55 -19.54
CA SER A 243 23.25 -0.40 -18.62
C SER A 243 22.26 -0.90 -17.56
N GLU A 244 22.62 -2.01 -16.91
CA GLU A 244 21.83 -2.60 -15.82
C GLU A 244 21.72 -1.64 -14.63
N GLU A 245 22.84 -0.98 -14.27
CA GLU A 245 22.90 -0.04 -13.16
C GLU A 245 21.93 1.12 -13.35
N GLU A 246 21.82 1.63 -14.58
CA GLU A 246 20.89 2.72 -14.91
C GLU A 246 19.43 2.27 -14.88
N ALA A 247 19.13 1.03 -15.29
CA ALA A 247 17.79 0.48 -15.16
C ALA A 247 17.40 0.22 -13.70
N GLN A 248 18.37 -0.04 -12.82
CA GLN A 248 18.16 -0.25 -11.38
C GLN A 248 18.24 1.06 -10.57
N ASN A 249 18.76 2.15 -11.14
CA ASN A 249 18.91 3.43 -10.47
C ASN A 249 17.55 4.02 -10.04
N ASN A 250 17.36 4.18 -8.73
CA ASN A 250 16.13 4.74 -8.15
C ASN A 250 16.14 6.28 -8.04
N ASP A 251 17.25 6.93 -8.39
CA ASP A 251 17.35 8.38 -8.44
C ASP A 251 17.05 8.90 -9.86
N ASP A 252 15.84 9.41 -10.03
CA ASP A 252 15.35 10.00 -11.29
C ASP A 252 16.22 11.16 -11.80
N SER A 253 16.97 11.84 -10.93
CA SER A 253 17.80 13.00 -11.30
C SER A 253 19.12 12.60 -11.96
N THR A 254 19.63 11.42 -11.64
CA THR A 254 20.90 10.90 -12.17
C THR A 254 20.70 9.79 -13.19
N ARG A 255 19.53 9.13 -13.18
CA ARG A 255 19.23 8.00 -14.06
C ARG A 255 19.30 8.39 -15.54
N VAL A 256 20.10 7.65 -16.29
CA VAL A 256 20.24 7.77 -17.74
C VAL A 256 19.23 6.85 -18.42
N ARG A 257 18.27 7.45 -19.12
CA ARG A 257 17.28 6.73 -19.93
C ARG A 257 17.49 7.01 -21.42
N ILE A 258 17.22 6.01 -22.26
CA ILE A 258 17.11 6.17 -23.71
C ILE A 258 15.68 6.61 -24.01
N SER A 259 15.50 7.88 -24.36
CA SER A 259 14.19 8.41 -24.73
C SER A 259 13.90 8.17 -26.20
N VAL A 260 12.92 7.31 -26.50
CA VAL A 260 12.52 7.03 -27.88
C VAL A 260 11.30 7.89 -28.28
N PRO A 261 11.40 8.76 -29.31
CA PRO A 261 10.28 9.58 -29.76
C PRO A 261 9.10 8.75 -30.28
N ALA A 262 7.88 9.27 -30.13
CA ALA A 262 6.69 8.64 -30.69
C ALA A 262 6.78 8.53 -32.22
N GLY A 263 6.33 7.40 -32.77
CA GLY A 263 6.39 7.12 -34.22
C GLY A 263 7.79 6.85 -34.76
N SER A 264 8.77 6.57 -33.89
CA SER A 264 10.14 6.29 -34.31
C SER A 264 10.32 4.84 -34.80
N GLY A 265 11.20 4.68 -35.80
CA GLY A 265 11.44 3.42 -36.49
C GLY A 265 10.29 3.00 -37.40
N SER A 266 10.46 1.90 -38.12
CA SER A 266 9.44 1.36 -39.03
C SER A 266 9.51 -0.17 -39.10
N GLY A 267 8.45 -0.80 -39.59
CA GLY A 267 8.33 -2.27 -39.58
C GLY A 267 7.90 -2.81 -38.22
N LEU A 268 8.05 -4.13 -38.03
CA LEU A 268 7.77 -4.79 -36.77
C LEU A 268 8.95 -4.58 -35.82
N GLN A 269 8.66 -4.01 -34.66
CA GLN A 269 9.62 -3.70 -33.61
C GLN A 269 9.45 -4.71 -32.48
N THR A 270 10.54 -5.34 -32.04
CA THR A 270 10.51 -6.42 -31.05
C THR A 270 11.66 -6.30 -30.06
N MET A 271 11.43 -6.84 -28.88
CA MET A 271 12.44 -7.06 -27.86
C MET A 271 12.46 -8.55 -27.53
N PHE A 272 13.66 -9.11 -27.47
CA PHE A 272 13.88 -10.53 -27.21
C PHE A 272 14.84 -10.72 -26.03
N ASP A 273 14.54 -11.64 -25.12
CA ASP A 273 15.38 -11.87 -23.93
C ASP A 273 16.83 -12.15 -24.32
N ALA A 274 17.77 -11.35 -23.80
CA ALA A 274 19.18 -11.42 -24.18
C ALA A 274 19.88 -12.68 -23.65
N ALA A 275 19.29 -13.38 -22.66
CA ALA A 275 19.82 -14.62 -22.11
C ALA A 275 19.54 -15.84 -22.98
N TYR A 276 18.65 -15.76 -23.99
CA TYR A 276 18.44 -16.86 -24.92
C TYR A 276 19.59 -16.98 -25.94
N ASP A 277 20.16 -18.17 -26.03
CA ASP A 277 21.19 -18.53 -27.00
C ASP A 277 20.67 -19.65 -27.91
N ASN A 278 20.53 -19.36 -29.21
CA ASN A 278 20.02 -20.31 -30.20
C ASN A 278 21.02 -21.42 -30.58
N VAL A 279 22.28 -21.31 -30.14
CA VAL A 279 23.30 -22.34 -30.30
C VAL A 279 23.10 -23.47 -29.29
N LEU A 280 22.50 -23.16 -28.14
CA LEU A 280 22.14 -24.15 -27.14
C LEU A 280 20.89 -24.93 -27.58
N ALA A 281 20.90 -26.23 -27.35
CA ALA A 281 19.76 -27.07 -27.66
C ALA A 281 18.61 -26.81 -26.68
N GLY A 282 17.39 -26.79 -27.22
CA GLY A 282 16.17 -26.52 -26.48
C GLY A 282 15.78 -25.04 -26.46
N ASN A 283 14.55 -24.76 -26.05
CA ASN A 283 13.98 -23.41 -26.00
C ASN A 283 14.19 -22.73 -24.64
N TRP A 284 15.26 -23.07 -23.91
CA TRP A 284 15.56 -22.48 -22.60
C TRP A 284 16.45 -21.26 -22.73
N ILE A 285 16.33 -20.29 -21.80
CA ILE A 285 17.38 -19.27 -21.69
C ILE A 285 18.63 -19.89 -21.03
N SER A 286 19.80 -19.38 -21.37
CA SER A 286 21.09 -19.92 -20.90
C SER A 286 21.29 -19.87 -19.39
N THR A 287 20.56 -19.00 -18.69
CA THR A 287 20.64 -18.76 -17.25
C THR A 287 19.55 -19.46 -16.45
N GLU A 288 18.65 -20.21 -17.11
CA GLU A 288 17.51 -20.82 -16.45
C GLU A 288 17.86 -22.13 -15.76
N ALA A 289 17.31 -22.30 -14.55
CA ALA A 289 17.37 -23.57 -13.88
C ALA A 289 16.39 -24.56 -14.55
N LEU A 290 16.85 -25.79 -14.77
CA LEU A 290 16.10 -26.81 -15.52
C LEU A 290 15.41 -27.82 -14.58
N PRO A 291 14.18 -28.30 -14.92
CA PRO A 291 13.52 -29.34 -14.14
C PRO A 291 14.28 -30.66 -14.21
N ARG A 292 14.10 -31.53 -13.21
CA ARG A 292 14.76 -32.85 -13.14
C ARG A 292 14.53 -33.73 -14.37
N GLU A 293 13.40 -33.57 -15.05
CA GLU A 293 13.10 -34.31 -16.29
C GLU A 293 13.97 -33.88 -17.48
N SER A 294 14.53 -32.68 -17.43
CA SER A 294 15.37 -32.08 -18.48
C SER A 294 16.86 -32.10 -18.16
N VAL A 295 17.28 -32.69 -17.02
CA VAL A 295 18.70 -32.78 -16.64
C VAL A 295 19.12 -34.20 -16.30
N VAL A 296 20.31 -34.58 -16.77
CA VAL A 296 20.94 -35.84 -16.38
C VAL A 296 21.59 -35.67 -15.01
N ARG A 297 21.25 -36.55 -14.07
CA ARG A 297 21.93 -36.62 -12.77
C ARG A 297 23.36 -37.15 -12.99
N ARG A 298 24.37 -36.33 -12.69
CA ARG A 298 25.77 -36.77 -12.59
C ARG A 298 26.04 -37.23 -11.15
N ASP A 299 26.03 -38.54 -10.93
CA ASP A 299 26.46 -39.14 -9.67
C ASP A 299 27.75 -39.94 -9.90
N GLY A 300 28.89 -39.34 -9.54
CA GLY A 300 30.20 -39.97 -9.62
C GLY A 300 30.77 -40.04 -11.05
N ASP A 301 32.10 -39.92 -11.15
CA ASP A 301 32.82 -39.98 -12.44
C ASP A 301 32.95 -41.40 -13.00
N THR A 302 32.26 -42.39 -12.42
CA THR A 302 32.35 -43.80 -12.81
C THR A 302 30.99 -44.31 -13.22
N MET A 303 30.70 -44.27 -14.52
CA MET A 303 29.56 -44.99 -15.08
C MET A 303 29.91 -46.48 -15.15
N THR A 304 29.33 -47.29 -14.26
CA THR A 304 29.41 -48.75 -14.36
C THR A 304 28.10 -49.30 -14.94
N GLY A 305 28.15 -49.88 -16.14
CA GLY A 305 26.99 -50.46 -16.83
C GLY A 305 26.99 -50.20 -18.34
N ALA A 306 26.12 -50.88 -19.09
CA ALA A 306 25.94 -50.63 -20.52
C ALA A 306 25.20 -49.29 -20.73
N LEU A 307 25.82 -48.36 -21.48
CA LEU A 307 25.22 -47.08 -21.84
C LEU A 307 24.40 -47.24 -23.12
N TYR A 308 23.08 -47.11 -23.03
CA TYR A 308 22.20 -47.08 -24.19
C TYR A 308 22.14 -45.65 -24.73
N LEU A 309 23.04 -45.33 -25.68
CA LEU A 309 22.96 -44.09 -26.44
C LEU A 309 21.87 -44.20 -27.50
N HIS A 310 21.09 -43.13 -27.69
CA HIS A 310 20.15 -43.03 -28.81
C HIS A 310 20.88 -43.07 -30.16
N ASP A 311 22.13 -42.56 -30.20
CA ASP A 311 23.01 -42.67 -31.35
C ASP A 311 24.50 -42.50 -30.95
N HIS A 312 25.42 -43.09 -31.70
CA HIS A 312 26.86 -42.97 -31.48
C HIS A 312 27.45 -41.88 -32.38
N PRO A 313 28.34 -40.99 -31.89
CA PRO A 313 29.00 -40.03 -32.77
C PRO A 313 29.98 -40.73 -33.74
N GLY A 314 30.17 -40.15 -34.92
CA GLY A 314 31.19 -40.57 -35.90
C GLY A 314 30.76 -41.75 -36.78
N ALA A 315 31.66 -42.69 -37.04
CA ALA A 315 31.45 -43.82 -37.96
C ALA A 315 30.35 -44.81 -37.51
N HIS A 316 29.81 -44.62 -36.31
CA HIS A 316 28.77 -45.46 -35.72
C HIS A 316 27.45 -44.69 -35.53
N ALA A 317 27.30 -43.52 -36.16
CA ALA A 317 26.03 -42.81 -36.24
C ALA A 317 24.99 -43.64 -37.03
N GLY A 318 23.78 -43.75 -36.50
CA GLY A 318 22.72 -44.63 -36.97
C GLY A 318 22.87 -46.11 -36.59
N ALA A 319 23.87 -46.48 -35.78
CA ALA A 319 24.03 -47.86 -35.33
C ALA A 319 22.93 -48.22 -34.32
N THR A 320 21.93 -48.98 -34.75
CA THR A 320 20.95 -49.56 -33.83
C THR A 320 21.59 -50.70 -33.04
N PRO A 321 21.18 -50.95 -31.79
CA PRO A 321 21.55 -52.16 -31.06
C PRO A 321 20.80 -53.36 -31.65
N GLN A 322 21.11 -53.72 -32.89
CA GLN A 322 20.72 -54.96 -33.53
C GLN A 322 21.85 -55.47 -34.41
N SER A 323 22.73 -56.29 -33.84
CA SER A 323 23.03 -57.57 -34.50
C SER A 323 23.79 -58.55 -33.60
N PRO A 324 23.52 -59.87 -33.68
CA PRO A 324 24.27 -60.94 -32.99
C PRO A 324 25.77 -61.04 -33.38
N TYR A 325 26.24 -60.14 -34.23
CA TYR A 325 27.51 -60.20 -34.94
C TYR A 325 28.56 -59.20 -34.43
N ALA A 326 28.33 -58.55 -33.29
CA ALA A 326 29.37 -57.72 -32.63
C ALA A 326 30.66 -58.53 -32.40
N TYR A 327 30.55 -59.82 -32.12
CA TYR A 327 31.70 -60.72 -31.99
C TYR A 327 32.46 -60.91 -33.32
N SER A 328 31.76 -61.06 -34.45
CA SER A 328 32.42 -61.30 -35.75
C SER A 328 33.10 -60.06 -36.30
N LEU A 329 32.55 -58.85 -36.11
CA LEU A 329 33.21 -57.60 -36.51
C LEU A 329 34.49 -57.31 -35.70
N ILE A 330 34.50 -57.61 -34.40
CA ILE A 330 35.70 -57.47 -33.57
C ILE A 330 36.77 -58.48 -33.98
N THR A 331 36.38 -59.68 -34.40
CA THR A 331 37.32 -60.72 -34.83
C THR A 331 37.93 -60.39 -36.19
N GLN A 332 37.15 -59.81 -37.12
CA GLN A 332 37.63 -59.41 -38.44
C GLN A 332 38.63 -58.24 -38.40
N ASN A 333 38.50 -57.36 -37.41
CA ASN A 333 39.43 -56.23 -37.21
C ASN A 333 40.69 -56.59 -36.41
N LYS A 334 40.80 -57.80 -35.84
CA LYS A 334 42.04 -58.26 -35.19
C LYS A 334 43.16 -58.61 -36.17
N GLU A 335 42.83 -58.86 -37.45
CA GLU A 335 43.82 -59.24 -38.45
C GLU A 335 44.72 -58.06 -38.89
N TYR A 336 44.32 -56.80 -38.62
CA TYR A 336 45.11 -55.63 -39.04
C TYR A 336 46.19 -55.17 -38.04
N VAL A 337 46.28 -55.76 -36.84
CA VAL A 337 47.25 -55.33 -35.81
C VAL A 337 48.44 -56.30 -35.69
N ALA A 338 48.42 -57.43 -36.38
CA ALA A 338 49.39 -58.51 -36.18
C ALA A 338 50.61 -58.49 -37.13
N ASP A 339 50.62 -57.71 -38.21
CA ASP A 339 51.62 -57.88 -39.30
C ASP A 339 52.71 -56.79 -39.39
N GLU A 340 52.76 -55.80 -38.49
CA GLU A 340 53.83 -54.76 -38.49
C GLU A 340 54.83 -54.85 -37.32
N VAL A 341 54.94 -56.00 -36.65
CA VAL A 341 55.99 -56.21 -35.64
C VAL A 341 56.66 -57.56 -35.83
N MET A 342 57.46 -57.72 -36.89
CA MET A 342 58.60 -58.64 -36.94
C MET A 342 59.62 -58.17 -38.01
N ALA A 343 60.27 -57.04 -37.77
CA ALA A 343 61.67 -56.92 -38.16
C ALA A 343 62.47 -57.39 -36.95
N TRP A 344 63.21 -58.50 -37.12
CA TRP A 344 64.50 -58.91 -36.53
C TRP A 344 64.74 -60.37 -36.93
#